data_AF-A0A810AS88-F1
#
_entry.id   AF-A0A810AS88-F1
#
_cell.length_a   1.000
_cell.length_b   1.000
_cell.length_c   1.000
_cell.angle_alpha   90.00
_cell.angle_beta   90.00
_cell.angle_gamma   90.00
#
_symmetry.space_group_name_H-M   'P 1'
#
loop_
_entity.id
_entity.type
_entity.pdbx_description
1 polymer ?
#
loop_
_entity_poly.entity_id
_entity_poly.type
_entity_poly.pdbx_seq_one_letter_code
_entity_poly.pdbx_strand_id
1 'polypeptide(L)'
;MTKTVIALLAFALTIGAVSAQNRKEIYELQERCGKRAEQIYEKDFPVGERKGLESFENHYNIRLNRCFILEQNTMITKDAGKSYTIRMLTLVDVNDNKVYGSFSSLNCAVQNVTCRSEQEFRSLIRQFMEDRGEQ
;
A
#
# COMPACT_ATOMS: atom_id res chain seq x y z
N MET A 1 -17.33 55.52 -40.18
CA MET A 1 -16.59 55.33 -38.91
C MET A 1 -17.57 54.63 -37.98
N THR A 2 -17.40 53.42 -37.49
CA THR A 2 -16.21 52.68 -37.04
C THR A 2 -16.44 51.18 -37.25
N LYS A 3 -15.40 50.46 -37.66
CA LYS A 3 -15.35 48.99 -37.74
C LYS A 3 -14.92 48.46 -36.38
N THR A 4 -15.59 47.45 -35.84
CA THR A 4 -15.01 46.64 -34.77
C THR A 4 -15.23 45.17 -35.08
N VAL A 5 -14.12 44.48 -35.33
CA VAL A 5 -14.04 43.06 -35.65
C VAL A 5 -14.08 42.29 -34.33
N ILE A 6 -15.01 41.34 -34.19
CA ILE A 6 -15.10 40.45 -33.03
C ILE A 6 -13.96 39.43 -33.14
N ALA A 7 -13.01 39.50 -32.22
CA ALA A 7 -11.90 38.55 -32.13
C ALA A 7 -12.41 37.21 -31.59
N LEU A 8 -12.32 36.16 -32.41
CA LEU A 8 -12.54 34.77 -32.02
C LEU A 8 -11.37 34.31 -31.15
N LEU A 9 -11.60 34.16 -29.84
CA LEU A 9 -10.68 33.48 -28.93
C LEU A 9 -10.75 31.98 -29.20
N ALA A 10 -9.79 31.47 -29.97
CA ALA A 10 -9.56 30.04 -30.11
C ALA A 10 -9.00 29.50 -28.79
N PHE A 11 -9.86 28.90 -27.97
CA PHE A 11 -9.45 28.07 -26.84
C PHE A 11 -8.90 26.74 -27.40
N ALA A 12 -7.59 26.71 -27.66
CA ALA A 12 -6.90 25.47 -28.00
C ALA A 12 -6.89 24.58 -26.75
N LEU A 13 -7.82 23.62 -26.69
CA LEU A 13 -7.79 22.50 -25.75
C LEU A 13 -6.60 21.60 -26.11
N THR A 14 -5.42 21.92 -25.59
CA THR A 14 -4.34 20.94 -25.51
C THR A 14 -4.69 19.94 -24.42
N ILE A 15 -5.51 18.95 -24.75
CA ILE A 15 -5.62 17.74 -23.93
C ILE A 15 -4.25 17.07 -24.04
N GLY A 16 -3.46 17.30 -23.00
CA GLY A 16 -2.04 17.05 -22.97
C GLY A 16 -1.71 15.59 -23.25
N ALA A 17 -0.53 15.42 -23.84
CA ALA A 17 0.22 14.19 -23.89
C ALA A 17 0.53 13.70 -22.46
N VAL A 18 -0.47 13.23 -21.71
CA VAL A 18 -0.29 12.26 -20.61
C VAL A 18 -0.06 10.90 -21.29
N SER A 19 0.96 10.83 -22.15
CA SER A 19 1.12 9.77 -23.14
C SER A 19 2.37 8.96 -22.83
N ALA A 20 2.19 7.71 -22.41
CA ALA A 20 3.20 6.65 -22.29
C ALA A 20 4.37 6.83 -21.31
N GLN A 21 5.00 8.01 -21.21
CA GLN A 21 6.16 8.24 -20.35
C GLN A 21 5.81 8.10 -18.86
N ASN A 22 4.64 8.63 -18.46
CA ASN A 22 4.11 8.47 -17.11
C ASN A 22 3.79 6.98 -16.80
N ARG A 23 3.27 6.22 -17.77
CA ARG A 23 3.01 4.78 -17.57
C ARG A 23 4.29 3.98 -17.35
N LYS A 24 5.34 4.23 -18.14
CA LYS A 24 6.64 3.56 -17.97
C LYS A 24 7.23 3.85 -16.59
N GLU A 25 7.17 5.10 -16.15
CA GLU A 25 7.64 5.50 -14.83
C GLU A 25 6.86 4.82 -13.69
N ILE A 26 5.53 4.74 -13.80
CA ILE A 26 4.69 4.01 -12.84
C ILE A 26 5.07 2.52 -12.78
N TYR A 27 5.28 1.88 -13.93
CA TYR A 27 5.70 0.47 -13.94
C TYR A 27 7.08 0.28 -13.29
N GLU A 28 8.05 1.17 -13.55
CA GLU A 28 9.36 1.13 -12.91
C GLU A 28 9.27 1.34 -11.39
N LEU A 29 8.37 2.21 -10.93
CA LEU A 29 8.08 2.41 -9.50
C LEU A 29 7.45 1.17 -8.86
N GLN A 30 6.49 0.54 -9.52
CA GLN A 30 5.87 -0.70 -9.09
C GLN A 30 6.88 -1.86 -9.02
N GLU A 31 7.74 -2.01 -10.03
CA GLU A 31 8.79 -3.03 -10.05
C GLU A 31 9.80 -2.83 -8.91
N ARG A 32 10.25 -1.59 -8.68
CA ARG A 32 11.13 -1.27 -7.56
C ARG A 32 10.46 -1.52 -6.21
N CYS A 33 9.16 -1.23 -6.10
CA CYS A 33 8.39 -1.52 -4.90
C CYS A 33 8.36 -3.03 -4.63
N GLY A 34 8.04 -3.85 -5.64
CA GLY A 34 8.04 -5.31 -5.51
C GLY A 34 9.39 -5.87 -5.06
N LYS A 35 10.49 -5.45 -5.69
CA LYS A 35 11.85 -5.89 -5.32
C LYS A 35 12.22 -5.52 -3.88
N ARG A 36 11.92 -4.29 -3.45
CA ARG A 36 12.19 -3.88 -2.06
C ARG A 36 11.29 -4.59 -1.07
N ALA A 37 10.03 -4.86 -1.47
CA ALA A 37 9.09 -5.58 -0.63
C ALA A 37 9.57 -7.00 -0.34
N GLU A 38 10.01 -7.70 -1.38
CA GLU A 38 10.63 -9.03 -1.25
C GLU A 38 11.84 -9.00 -0.33
N GLN A 39 12.74 -8.02 -0.49
CA GLN A 39 13.93 -7.87 0.37
C GLN A 39 13.59 -7.65 1.85
N ILE A 40 12.61 -6.78 2.14
CA ILE A 40 12.16 -6.55 3.53
C ILE A 40 11.52 -7.81 4.09
N TYR A 41 10.62 -8.43 3.33
CA TYR A 41 9.93 -9.63 3.76
C TYR A 41 10.89 -10.82 4.02
N GLU A 42 11.91 -11.00 3.20
CA GLU A 42 12.95 -12.01 3.42
C GLU A 42 13.82 -11.72 4.64
N LYS A 43 14.07 -10.44 4.94
CA LYS A 43 14.81 -10.02 6.12
C LYS A 43 14.00 -10.26 7.40
N ASP A 44 12.71 -9.92 7.38
CA ASP A 44 11.84 -10.01 8.56
C ASP A 44 11.34 -11.45 8.79
N PHE A 45 11.23 -12.24 7.71
CA PHE A 45 10.86 -13.65 7.74
C PHE A 45 11.84 -14.49 6.90
N PRO A 46 13.05 -14.77 7.41
CA PRO A 46 14.00 -15.65 6.74
C PRO A 46 13.39 -17.03 6.45
N VAL A 47 13.71 -17.63 5.30
CA VAL A 47 13.11 -18.90 4.84
C VAL A 47 13.19 -20.01 5.90
N GLY A 48 14.29 -20.09 6.65
CA GLY A 48 14.47 -21.09 7.71
C GLY A 48 13.64 -20.87 8.97
N GLU A 49 13.01 -19.70 9.12
CA GLU A 49 12.20 -19.31 10.28
C GLU A 49 10.70 -19.29 9.97
N ARG A 50 10.33 -19.37 8.69
CA ARG A 50 8.93 -19.41 8.24
C ARG A 50 8.26 -20.70 8.71
N LYS A 51 7.10 -20.57 9.34
CA LYS A 51 6.26 -21.68 9.82
C LYS A 51 5.18 -22.07 8.82
N GLY A 52 5.19 -21.48 7.62
CA GLY A 52 4.36 -21.85 6.47
C GLY A 52 3.07 -21.04 6.32
N LEU A 53 2.82 -20.07 7.20
CA LEU A 53 1.66 -19.17 7.13
C LEU A 53 2.06 -17.72 6.83
N GLU A 54 3.36 -17.48 6.67
CA GLU A 54 3.90 -16.18 6.32
C GLU A 54 3.67 -15.93 4.83
N SER A 55 3.05 -14.80 4.51
CA SER A 55 2.87 -14.30 3.14
C SER A 55 2.92 -12.78 3.13
N PHE A 56 3.13 -12.17 1.97
CA PHE A 56 3.00 -10.72 1.83
C PHE A 56 2.30 -10.34 0.53
N GLU A 57 1.65 -9.18 0.56
CA GLU A 57 1.16 -8.47 -0.62
C GLU A 57 1.88 -7.11 -0.66
N ASN A 58 2.20 -6.59 -1.84
CA ASN A 58 2.80 -5.27 -1.98
C ASN A 58 2.02 -4.40 -2.98
N HIS A 59 2.00 -3.09 -2.74
CA HIS A 59 1.38 -2.11 -3.63
C HIS A 59 2.18 -0.81 -3.64
N TYR A 60 2.50 -0.31 -4.83
CA TYR A 60 3.00 1.05 -4.96
C TYR A 60 1.81 2.00 -5.12
N ASN A 61 1.53 2.78 -4.09
CA ASN A 61 0.45 3.74 -4.09
C ASN A 61 0.90 5.02 -4.79
N ILE A 62 0.35 5.27 -5.97
CA ILE A 62 0.77 6.40 -6.82
C ILE A 62 0.44 7.74 -6.14
N ARG A 63 -0.75 7.83 -5.53
CA ARG A 63 -1.22 9.06 -4.85
C ARG A 63 -0.36 9.43 -3.66
N LEU A 64 0.10 8.44 -2.91
CA LEU A 64 0.97 8.64 -1.75
C LEU A 64 2.46 8.65 -2.11
N ASN A 65 2.81 8.27 -3.34
CA ASN A 65 4.19 8.04 -3.79
C ASN A 65 4.96 7.14 -2.81
N ARG A 66 4.32 6.06 -2.35
CA ARG A 66 4.84 5.17 -1.30
C ARG A 66 4.63 3.71 -1.67
N CYS A 67 5.57 2.87 -1.25
CA CYS A 67 5.49 1.42 -1.43
C CYS A 67 5.03 0.79 -0.12
N PHE A 68 3.89 0.11 -0.14
CA PHE A 68 3.33 -0.56 1.02
C PHE A 68 3.44 -2.07 0.88
N ILE A 69 3.65 -2.73 2.02
CA ILE A 69 3.54 -4.18 2.18
C ILE A 69 2.46 -4.47 3.20
N LEU A 70 1.60 -5.43 2.91
CA LEU A 70 0.77 -6.09 3.89
C LEU A 70 1.39 -7.46 4.18
N GLU A 71 2.06 -7.57 5.31
CA GLU A 71 2.63 -8.82 5.79
C GLU A 71 1.58 -9.59 6.57
N GLN A 72 1.51 -10.89 6.33
CA GLN A 72 0.76 -11.83 7.13
C GLN A 72 1.75 -12.81 7.73
N ASN A 73 1.66 -13.05 9.03
CA ASN A 73 2.49 -14.03 9.71
C ASN A 73 1.73 -14.66 10.89
N THR A 74 2.41 -15.59 11.56
CA THR A 74 1.87 -16.28 12.71
C THR A 74 2.87 -16.31 13.85
N MET A 75 2.50 -15.77 15.00
CA MET A 75 3.28 -15.87 16.23
C MET A 75 2.78 -17.06 17.05
N ILE A 76 3.71 -17.85 17.58
CA ILE A 76 3.40 -18.89 18.58
C ILE A 76 3.84 -18.33 19.93
N THR A 77 2.87 -18.15 20.84
CA THR A 77 3.13 -17.77 22.22
C THR A 77 2.77 -18.91 23.17
N LYS A 78 3.33 -18.90 24.37
CA LYS A 78 3.04 -19.89 25.42
C LYS A 78 2.48 -19.17 26.64
N ASP A 79 1.34 -19.63 27.12
CA ASP A 79 0.74 -19.15 28.38
C ASP A 79 0.18 -20.33 29.17
N ALA A 80 0.48 -20.37 30.47
CA ALA A 80 0.14 -21.46 31.40
C ALA A 80 0.41 -22.89 30.86
N GLY A 81 1.54 -23.07 30.14
CA GLY A 81 1.93 -24.35 29.55
C GLY A 81 1.18 -24.75 28.27
N LYS A 82 0.27 -23.91 27.77
CA LYS A 82 -0.43 -24.09 26.50
C LYS A 82 0.18 -23.19 25.42
N SER A 83 0.31 -23.72 24.21
CA SER A 83 0.73 -22.95 23.04
C SER A 83 -0.48 -22.33 22.35
N TYR A 84 -0.39 -21.04 22.02
CA TYR A 84 -1.39 -20.31 21.27
C TYR A 84 -0.78 -19.77 19.99
N THR A 85 -1.56 -19.84 18.92
CA THR A 85 -1.20 -19.38 17.60
C THR A 85 -1.96 -18.08 17.33
N ILE A 86 -1.23 -16.98 17.16
CA ILE A 86 -1.79 -15.67 16.87
C ILE A 86 -1.44 -15.31 15.42
N ARG A 87 -2.45 -15.22 14.57
CA ARG A 87 -2.31 -14.65 13.23
C ARG A 87 -2.18 -13.14 13.35
N MET A 88 -1.24 -12.55 12.62
CA MET A 88 -1.07 -11.10 12.56
C MET A 88 -1.04 -10.62 11.11
N LEU A 89 -1.53 -9.39 10.92
CA LEU A 89 -1.34 -8.61 9.71
C LEU A 89 -0.62 -7.32 10.08
N THR A 90 0.37 -6.92 9.29
CA THR A 90 1.11 -5.66 9.49
C THR A 90 1.19 -4.90 8.17
N LEU A 91 0.74 -3.64 8.17
CA LEU A 91 0.91 -2.74 7.04
C LEU A 91 2.17 -1.90 7.26
N VAL A 92 3.14 -2.02 6.36
CA VAL A 92 4.45 -1.36 6.42
C VAL A 92 4.64 -0.49 5.19
N ASP A 93 5.15 0.73 5.36
CA ASP A 93 5.75 1.51 4.29
C ASP A 93 7.24 1.17 4.17
N VAL A 94 7.60 0.60 3.03
CA VAL A 94 8.94 0.11 2.70
C VAL A 94 9.98 1.22 2.61
N ASN A 95 9.57 2.41 2.18
CA ASN A 95 10.51 3.50 1.96
C ASN A 95 11.06 4.03 3.28
N ASP A 96 10.19 4.13 4.30
CA ASP A 96 10.52 4.70 5.61
C ASP A 96 10.62 3.63 6.72
N ASN A 97 10.44 2.35 6.38
CA ASN A 97 10.31 1.24 7.32
C ASN A 97 9.31 1.53 8.46
N LYS A 98 8.18 2.16 8.10
CA LYS A 98 7.20 2.67 9.06
C LYS A 98 5.96 1.79 9.08
N VAL A 99 5.55 1.35 10.27
CA VAL A 99 4.29 0.62 10.46
C VAL A 99 3.11 1.59 10.43
N TYR A 100 2.16 1.35 9.53
CA TYR A 100 0.92 2.11 9.40
C TYR A 100 -0.28 1.43 10.03
N GLY A 101 -0.22 0.12 10.27
CA GLY A 101 -1.29 -0.58 10.94
C GLY A 101 -0.91 -2.00 11.32
N SER A 102 -1.63 -2.55 12.29
CA SER A 102 -1.52 -3.95 12.67
C SER A 102 -2.88 -4.51 13.08
N PHE A 103 -3.06 -5.80 12.82
CA PHE A 103 -4.23 -6.58 13.24
C PHE A 103 -3.78 -7.91 13.83
N SER A 104 -4.39 -8.30 14.96
CA SER A 104 -4.29 -9.60 15.60
C SER A 104 -5.51 -9.82 16.49
N SER A 105 -5.57 -10.94 17.22
CA SER A 105 -6.59 -11.15 18.26
C SER A 105 -6.48 -10.18 19.43
N LEU A 106 -5.35 -9.48 19.59
CA LEU A 106 -5.06 -8.60 20.73
C LEU A 106 -5.05 -7.12 20.35
N ASN A 107 -4.81 -6.79 19.08
CA ASN A 107 -4.67 -5.41 18.61
C ASN A 107 -5.32 -5.22 17.24
N CYS A 108 -5.91 -4.05 17.01
CA CYS A 108 -6.40 -3.66 15.70
C CYS A 108 -6.35 -2.15 15.59
N ALA A 109 -5.39 -1.64 14.82
CA ALA A 109 -5.27 -0.21 14.57
C ALA A 109 -4.64 0.07 13.21
N VAL A 110 -5.10 1.14 12.57
CA VAL A 110 -4.47 1.74 11.38
C VAL A 110 -4.24 3.21 11.69
N GLN A 111 -2.97 3.60 11.84
CA GLN A 111 -2.53 4.88 12.36
C GLN A 111 -3.23 5.20 13.70
N ASN A 112 -4.04 6.25 13.75
CA ASN A 112 -4.76 6.70 14.94
C ASN A 112 -6.20 6.15 15.02
N VAL A 113 -6.58 5.20 14.16
CA VAL A 113 -7.92 4.64 14.11
C VAL A 113 -7.89 3.20 14.62
N THR A 114 -8.62 2.92 15.69
CA THR A 114 -8.83 1.56 16.20
C THR A 114 -9.91 0.85 15.40
N CYS A 115 -9.77 -0.46 15.23
CA CYS A 115 -10.76 -1.32 14.58
C CYS A 115 -11.11 -2.53 15.47
N ARG A 116 -12.09 -3.34 15.05
CA ARG A 116 -12.58 -4.49 15.83
C ARG A 116 -12.50 -5.82 15.11
N SER A 117 -12.19 -5.81 13.82
CA SER A 117 -12.15 -7.01 12.99
C SER A 117 -11.13 -6.90 11.87
N GLU A 118 -10.73 -8.05 11.30
CA GLU A 118 -9.90 -8.08 10.11
C GLU A 118 -10.56 -7.36 8.93
N GLN A 119 -11.89 -7.47 8.81
CA GLN A 119 -12.63 -6.81 7.75
C GLN A 119 -12.55 -5.28 7.86
N GLU A 120 -12.70 -4.75 9.08
CA GLU A 120 -12.51 -3.32 9.33
C GLU A 120 -11.07 -2.89 9.07
N PHE A 121 -10.09 -3.65 9.55
CA PHE A 121 -8.67 -3.41 9.29
C PHE A 121 -8.41 -3.33 7.78
N ARG A 122 -8.86 -4.34 7.01
CA ARG A 122 -8.73 -4.39 5.55
C ARG A 122 -9.40 -3.19 4.88
N SER A 123 -10.59 -2.80 5.34
CA SER A 123 -11.28 -1.61 4.84
C SER A 123 -10.48 -0.32 5.06
N LEU A 124 -9.87 -0.16 6.24
CA LEU A 124 -9.05 1.01 6.59
C LEU A 124 -7.76 1.08 5.79
N ILE A 125 -7.12 -0.05 5.50
CA ILE A 125 -5.85 -0.06 4.75
C ILE A 125 -6.02 0.10 3.23
N ARG A 126 -7.24 -0.01 2.69
CA ARG A 126 -7.50 0.17 1.25
C ARG A 126 -6.91 1.47 0.70
N GLN A 127 -6.95 2.54 1.48
CA GLN A 127 -6.38 3.83 1.06
C GLN A 127 -4.87 3.80 0.78
N PHE A 128 -4.16 2.78 1.28
CA PHE A 128 -2.74 2.50 1.06
C PHE A 128 -2.53 1.42 0.00
N MET A 129 -3.34 0.36 0.03
CA MET A 129 -3.16 -0.84 -0.81
C MET A 129 -3.93 -0.82 -2.13
N GLU A 130 -4.72 0.22 -2.39
CA GLU A 130 -5.47 0.39 -3.64
C GLU A 130 -5.23 1.80 -4.20
N ASP A 131 -5.04 1.91 -5.51
CA ASP A 131 -5.11 3.18 -6.22
C ASP A 131 -6.59 3.50 -6.47
N ARG A 132 -7.20 4.29 -5.59
CA ARG A 132 -8.54 4.82 -5.87
C ARG A 132 -8.40 5.87 -6.97
N GLY A 133 -8.79 5.52 -8.19
CA GLY A 133 -9.01 6.48 -9.25
C GLY A 133 -10.20 7.38 -8.89
N GLU A 134 -10.04 8.69 -9.06
CA GLU A 134 -11.18 9.54 -9.39
C GLU A 134 -11.69 9.06 -10.75
N GLN A 135 -12.87 8.43 -10.76
CA GLN A 135 -13.67 8.23 -11.96
C GLN A 135 -14.53 9.47 -12.17
#